data_AF-A0A6B2V978-F1
#
_entry.id   AF-A0A6B2V978-F1
#
_cell.length_a   1.000
_cell.length_b   1.000
_cell.length_c   1.000
_cell.angle_alpha   90.00
_cell.angle_beta   90.00
_cell.angle_gamma   90.00
#
_symmetry.space_group_name_H-M   'P 1'
#
loop_
_entity.id
_entity.type
_entity.pdbx_description
1 polymer ?
#
loop_
_entity_poly.entity_id
_entity_poly.type
_entity_poly.pdbx_seq_one_letter_code
_entity_poly.pdbx_strand_id
1 'polypeptide(L)'
;MVRKANGRAAGGSGGGGGRGAVKRARRPEVRLPALEPYAGARLAPDGDYDGLEFRETDLAGQDGAGARFLDCALRGCALDDASLRHARFLDSALTGVRGVGTDLAEATLRDVELTDARLGGTQLHGAVLERVRIGGGKLDYLNLRTARLRDVVFEGCVLIEPDFAGARLERVEFVDCALTGVEFTGAALTDVDLRGAAPLEIAGGVERLAGAVISTGQLLDLAPVLAARLGIRVEG
;
A
#
# COMPACT_ATOMS: atom_id res chain seq x y z
N MET A 1 35.84 57.18 35.19
CA MET A 1 34.59 57.00 34.41
C MET A 1 34.16 55.53 34.51
N VAL A 2 33.01 55.27 35.14
CA VAL A 2 32.07 54.13 34.97
C VAL A 2 32.64 52.69 34.99
N ARG A 3 32.58 51.91 36.08
CA ARG A 3 31.48 51.00 36.59
C ARG A 3 31.01 49.86 35.65
N LYS A 4 31.25 48.61 36.12
CA LYS A 4 30.48 47.33 36.04
C LYS A 4 29.47 47.10 34.89
N ALA A 5 29.50 45.90 34.30
CA ALA A 5 28.43 44.90 34.47
C ALA A 5 28.80 43.51 33.90
N ASN A 6 28.35 42.49 34.63
CA ASN A 6 28.37 41.06 34.38
C ASN A 6 27.14 40.69 33.52
N GLY A 7 27.18 39.63 32.71
CA GLY A 7 25.98 39.17 32.01
C GLY A 7 26.18 37.94 31.12
N ARG A 8 25.96 36.75 31.68
CA ARG A 8 25.62 35.55 30.91
C ARG A 8 24.34 35.81 30.12
N ALA A 9 24.34 35.53 28.82
CA ALA A 9 23.12 35.38 28.04
C ALA A 9 23.04 33.94 27.56
N ALA A 10 22.09 33.19 28.13
CA ALA A 10 21.56 31.98 27.55
C ALA A 10 20.86 32.33 26.23
N GLY A 11 21.25 31.68 25.14
CA GLY A 11 20.55 31.73 23.87
C GLY A 11 19.80 30.42 23.63
N GLY A 12 18.74 30.18 24.38
CA GLY A 12 17.70 29.25 23.96
C GLY A 12 16.62 30.05 23.24
N SER A 13 16.35 29.74 21.97
CA SER A 13 15.02 29.92 21.37
C SER A 13 14.97 29.39 19.94
N GLY A 14 14.15 28.36 19.75
CA GLY A 14 13.13 28.42 18.72
C GLY A 14 13.55 28.12 17.28
N GLY A 15 14.10 26.92 17.03
CA GLY A 15 14.01 26.32 15.71
C GLY A 15 12.63 25.69 15.53
N GLY A 16 11.62 26.50 15.22
CA GLY A 16 10.32 26.00 14.76
C GLY A 16 10.54 25.14 13.52
N GLY A 17 10.54 23.82 13.70
CA GLY A 17 10.66 22.86 12.62
C GLY A 17 9.50 23.04 11.66
N GLY A 18 9.73 23.73 10.56
CA GLY A 18 8.80 23.78 9.44
C GLY A 18 8.45 22.34 9.08
N ARG A 19 7.20 21.97 9.31
CA ARG A 19 6.65 20.66 8.96
C ARG A 19 6.78 20.52 7.45
N GLY A 20 7.82 19.82 7.00
CA GLY A 20 8.03 19.54 5.58
C GLY A 20 6.80 18.84 5.01
N ALA A 21 6.39 19.25 3.81
CA ALA A 21 5.32 18.58 3.10
C ALA A 21 5.65 17.08 2.92
N VAL A 22 4.65 16.21 3.05
CA VAL A 22 4.77 14.77 2.77
C VAL A 22 5.36 14.59 1.38
N LYS A 23 6.41 13.79 1.27
CA LYS A 23 6.96 13.45 -0.04
C LYS A 23 5.95 12.58 -0.79
N ARG A 24 5.60 13.02 -2.00
CA ARG A 24 4.69 12.27 -2.89
C ARG A 24 5.33 10.98 -3.39
N ALA A 25 4.51 9.96 -3.55
CA ALA A 25 4.85 8.71 -4.20
C ALA A 25 5.24 8.95 -5.67
N ARG A 26 6.30 8.29 -6.11
CA ARG A 26 6.62 8.19 -7.54
C ARG A 26 5.65 7.20 -8.19
N ARG A 27 4.82 7.67 -9.11
CA ARG A 27 3.91 6.80 -9.87
C ARG A 27 4.70 5.87 -10.80
N PRO A 28 4.21 4.65 -11.09
CA PRO A 28 4.79 3.82 -12.14
C PRO A 28 4.70 4.53 -13.50
N GLU A 29 5.63 4.19 -14.39
CA GLU A 29 5.59 4.61 -15.80
C GLU A 29 5.44 3.38 -16.71
N VAL A 30 4.34 2.64 -16.56
CA VAL A 30 4.11 1.42 -17.35
C VAL A 30 3.90 1.78 -18.82
N ARG A 31 4.77 1.25 -19.69
CA ARG A 31 4.67 1.37 -21.14
C ARG A 31 4.88 0.01 -21.78
N LEU A 32 3.77 -0.71 -21.93
CA LEU A 32 3.80 -2.05 -22.51
C LEU A 32 4.19 -2.02 -24.01
N PRO A 33 4.97 -3.00 -24.47
CA PRO A 33 5.23 -3.21 -25.90
C PRO A 33 3.98 -3.75 -26.60
N ALA A 34 4.11 -4.08 -27.89
CA ALA A 34 3.12 -4.93 -28.55
C ALA A 34 3.08 -6.29 -27.86
N LEU A 35 1.90 -6.72 -27.42
CA LEU A 35 1.72 -7.94 -26.64
C LEU A 35 1.26 -9.11 -27.51
N GLU A 36 1.79 -10.30 -27.22
CA GLU A 36 1.31 -11.54 -27.82
C GLU A 36 0.23 -12.19 -26.93
N PRO A 37 -0.86 -12.74 -27.50
CA PRO A 37 -1.84 -13.46 -26.71
C PRO A 37 -1.22 -14.66 -25.99
N TYR A 38 -1.47 -14.78 -24.69
CA TYR A 38 -1.10 -15.96 -23.93
C TYR A 38 -1.86 -17.18 -24.45
N ALA A 39 -1.14 -18.14 -25.02
CA ALA A 39 -1.69 -19.38 -25.56
C ALA A 39 -1.50 -20.59 -24.64
N GLY A 40 -0.88 -20.41 -23.47
CA GLY A 40 -0.63 -21.49 -22.52
C GLY A 40 -1.91 -21.95 -21.83
N ALA A 41 -1.95 -23.24 -21.46
CA ALA A 41 -3.08 -23.81 -20.73
C ALA A 41 -3.00 -23.56 -19.22
N ARG A 42 -1.77 -23.46 -18.67
CA ARG A 42 -1.52 -23.31 -17.23
C ARG A 42 -0.26 -22.50 -16.97
N LEU A 43 -0.26 -21.77 -15.87
CA LEU A 43 0.96 -21.25 -15.29
C LEU A 43 1.90 -22.41 -14.92
N ALA A 44 3.20 -22.14 -15.03
CA ALA A 44 4.26 -23.02 -14.59
C ALA A 44 4.98 -22.37 -13.41
N PRO A 45 5.38 -23.15 -12.39
CA PRO A 45 6.34 -22.69 -11.39
C PRO A 45 7.62 -22.21 -12.07
N ASP A 46 8.15 -21.07 -11.61
CA ASP A 46 9.28 -20.35 -12.20
C ASP A 46 9.10 -20.04 -13.70
N GLY A 47 7.86 -20.05 -14.17
CA GLY A 47 7.50 -19.75 -15.56
C GLY A 47 7.90 -18.34 -15.95
N ASP A 48 8.34 -18.18 -17.19
CA ASP A 48 8.78 -16.90 -17.73
C ASP A 48 7.80 -16.39 -18.77
N TYR A 49 7.11 -15.30 -18.44
CA TYR A 49 6.08 -14.66 -19.24
C TYR A 49 6.55 -13.25 -19.57
N ASP A 50 6.84 -12.99 -20.84
CA ASP A 50 7.44 -11.75 -21.32
C ASP A 50 6.63 -11.22 -22.51
N GLY A 51 6.10 -10.00 -22.38
CA GLY A 51 5.33 -9.37 -23.46
C GLY A 51 3.99 -10.06 -23.76
N LEU A 52 3.36 -10.71 -22.77
CA LEU A 52 2.15 -11.50 -22.98
C LEU A 52 0.87 -10.79 -22.52
N GLU A 53 -0.21 -10.96 -23.27
CA GLU A 53 -1.56 -10.59 -22.87
C GLU A 53 -2.36 -11.83 -22.45
N PHE A 54 -2.70 -11.90 -21.17
CA PHE A 54 -3.66 -12.85 -20.61
C PHE A 54 -5.03 -12.17 -20.65
N ARG A 55 -5.95 -12.68 -21.48
CA ARG A 55 -7.29 -12.12 -21.64
C ARG A 55 -8.33 -13.11 -21.15
N GLU A 56 -9.11 -12.69 -20.16
CA GLU A 56 -10.21 -13.46 -19.54
C GLU A 56 -9.79 -14.89 -19.17
N THR A 57 -8.50 -15.05 -18.83
CA THR A 57 -7.92 -16.36 -18.57
C THR A 57 -8.29 -16.82 -17.17
N ASP A 58 -8.77 -18.05 -17.07
CA ASP A 58 -8.99 -18.71 -15.78
C ASP A 58 -7.66 -19.23 -15.25
N LEU A 59 -7.12 -18.56 -14.23
CA LEU A 59 -5.90 -18.95 -13.53
C LEU A 59 -6.22 -19.50 -12.14
N ALA A 60 -7.50 -19.80 -11.84
CA ALA A 60 -7.92 -20.27 -10.53
C ALA A 60 -7.21 -21.58 -10.13
N GLY A 61 -6.71 -21.62 -8.90
CA GLY A 61 -6.00 -22.76 -8.32
C GLY A 61 -4.70 -23.16 -9.04
N GLN A 62 -4.22 -22.37 -10.00
CA GLN A 62 -3.00 -22.69 -10.72
C GLN A 62 -1.76 -22.39 -9.89
N ASP A 63 -0.69 -23.14 -10.14
CA ASP A 63 0.62 -22.94 -9.51
C ASP A 63 1.57 -22.23 -10.48
N GLY A 64 1.80 -20.96 -10.21
CA GLY A 64 2.80 -20.11 -10.86
C GLY A 64 3.81 -19.57 -9.84
N ALA A 65 4.11 -20.33 -8.78
CA ALA A 65 5.07 -19.90 -7.77
C ALA A 65 6.42 -19.55 -8.40
N GLY A 66 6.99 -18.40 -8.04
CA GLY A 66 8.24 -17.90 -8.60
C GLY A 66 8.16 -17.38 -10.03
N ALA A 67 7.00 -17.43 -10.69
CA ALA A 67 6.83 -17.00 -12.06
C ALA A 67 7.20 -15.52 -12.26
N ARG A 68 7.75 -15.20 -13.42
CA ARG A 68 8.07 -13.85 -13.86
C ARG A 68 7.07 -13.39 -14.91
N PHE A 69 6.44 -12.25 -14.67
CA PHE A 69 5.61 -11.51 -15.60
C PHE A 69 6.31 -10.19 -15.89
N LEU A 70 7.01 -10.12 -17.02
CA LEU A 70 7.64 -8.90 -17.52
C LEU A 70 6.80 -8.36 -18.68
N ASP A 71 6.54 -7.05 -18.68
CA ASP A 71 5.84 -6.38 -19.78
C ASP A 71 4.51 -7.06 -20.13
N CYS A 72 3.80 -7.59 -19.12
CA CYS A 72 2.59 -8.36 -19.31
C CYS A 72 1.32 -7.53 -19.09
N ALA A 73 0.23 -7.92 -19.75
CA ALA A 73 -1.11 -7.46 -19.42
C ALA A 73 -2.00 -8.61 -18.98
N LEU A 74 -2.57 -8.55 -17.77
CA LEU A 74 -3.61 -9.47 -17.32
C LEU A 74 -4.95 -8.72 -17.31
N ARG A 75 -5.88 -9.13 -18.17
CA ARG A 75 -7.17 -8.45 -18.36
C ARG A 75 -8.32 -9.39 -18.05
N GLY A 76 -9.08 -9.10 -16.99
CA GLY A 76 -10.25 -9.89 -16.61
C GLY A 76 -9.94 -11.31 -16.13
N CYS A 77 -8.69 -11.59 -15.74
CA CYS A 77 -8.29 -12.92 -15.29
C CYS A 77 -8.90 -13.28 -13.93
N ALA A 78 -9.25 -14.56 -13.76
CA ALA A 78 -9.63 -15.13 -12.47
C ALA A 78 -8.40 -15.68 -11.75
N LEU A 79 -8.21 -15.29 -10.49
CA LEU A 79 -7.05 -15.61 -9.66
C LEU A 79 -7.46 -16.32 -8.35
N ASP A 80 -8.68 -16.84 -8.29
CA ASP A 80 -9.22 -17.54 -7.12
C ASP A 80 -8.27 -18.67 -6.69
N ASP A 81 -7.75 -18.61 -5.46
CA ASP A 81 -6.79 -19.55 -4.88
C ASP A 81 -5.53 -19.82 -5.74
N ALA A 82 -5.18 -18.93 -6.68
CA ALA A 82 -3.97 -19.08 -7.49
C ALA A 82 -2.71 -18.91 -6.63
N SER A 83 -1.73 -19.80 -6.79
CA SER A 83 -0.44 -19.71 -6.11
C SER A 83 0.56 -18.94 -6.97
N LEU A 84 0.88 -17.73 -6.55
CA LEU A 84 1.84 -16.80 -7.15
C LEU A 84 2.88 -16.37 -6.10
N ARG A 85 3.13 -17.20 -5.09
CA ARG A 85 4.15 -16.94 -4.07
C ARG A 85 5.51 -16.70 -4.73
N HIS A 86 6.26 -15.71 -4.24
CA HIS A 86 7.53 -15.26 -4.82
C HIS A 86 7.48 -14.82 -6.30
N ALA A 87 6.30 -14.69 -6.91
CA ALA A 87 6.18 -14.23 -8.29
C ALA A 87 6.69 -12.79 -8.44
N ARG A 88 7.10 -12.44 -9.66
CA ARG A 88 7.62 -11.12 -9.99
C ARG A 88 6.80 -10.51 -11.11
N PHE A 89 6.11 -9.40 -10.80
CA PHE A 89 5.45 -8.56 -11.80
C PHE A 89 6.31 -7.32 -12.01
N LEU A 90 6.80 -7.15 -13.23
CA LEU A 90 7.69 -6.08 -13.64
C LEU A 90 7.05 -5.37 -14.84
N ASP A 91 6.95 -4.05 -14.77
CA ASP A 91 6.49 -3.22 -15.89
C ASP A 91 5.16 -3.72 -16.48
N SER A 92 4.23 -4.15 -15.62
CA SER A 92 3.04 -4.91 -16.01
C SER A 92 1.74 -4.21 -15.63
N ALA A 93 0.67 -4.49 -16.36
CA ALA A 93 -0.67 -3.96 -16.09
C ALA A 93 -1.67 -5.08 -15.80
N LEU A 94 -2.39 -4.98 -14.69
CA LEU A 94 -3.46 -5.90 -14.31
C LEU A 94 -4.77 -5.10 -14.28
N THR A 95 -5.71 -5.42 -15.18
CA THR A 95 -6.99 -4.71 -15.30
C THR A 95 -8.15 -5.66 -15.07
N GLY A 96 -9.04 -5.33 -14.14
CA GLY A 96 -10.26 -6.10 -13.89
C GLY A 96 -10.00 -7.52 -13.37
N VAL A 97 -8.81 -7.79 -12.83
CA VAL A 97 -8.50 -9.10 -12.23
C VAL A 97 -9.37 -9.32 -11.00
N ARG A 98 -9.76 -10.57 -10.79
CA ARG A 98 -10.65 -10.96 -9.69
C ARG A 98 -10.15 -12.23 -9.02
N GLY A 99 -10.30 -12.33 -7.70
CA GLY A 99 -9.96 -13.55 -7.00
C GLY A 99 -10.17 -13.46 -5.50
N VAL A 100 -10.51 -14.59 -4.89
CA VAL A 100 -10.44 -14.78 -3.44
C VAL A 100 -9.27 -15.70 -3.11
N GLY A 101 -8.51 -15.40 -2.06
CA GLY A 101 -7.46 -16.30 -1.57
C GLY A 101 -6.20 -16.37 -2.45
N THR A 102 -6.03 -15.47 -3.43
CA THR A 102 -4.81 -15.42 -4.25
C THR A 102 -3.57 -15.28 -3.38
N ASP A 103 -2.59 -16.16 -3.56
CA ASP A 103 -1.35 -16.17 -2.80
C ASP A 103 -0.23 -15.45 -3.56
N LEU A 104 0.09 -14.22 -3.14
CA LEU A 104 1.21 -13.40 -3.60
C LEU A 104 2.22 -13.19 -2.45
N ALA A 105 2.31 -14.15 -1.53
CA ALA A 105 3.27 -14.09 -0.43
C ALA A 105 4.69 -13.89 -0.97
N GLU A 106 5.42 -12.94 -0.39
CA GLU A 106 6.80 -12.60 -0.76
C GLU A 106 6.99 -12.25 -2.26
N ALA A 107 5.92 -11.91 -2.98
CA ALA A 107 6.00 -11.48 -4.37
C ALA A 107 6.69 -10.12 -4.49
N THR A 108 7.21 -9.84 -5.68
CA THR A 108 7.75 -8.51 -6.04
C THR A 108 6.89 -7.89 -7.13
N LEU A 109 6.35 -6.70 -6.86
CA LEU A 109 5.64 -5.87 -7.83
C LEU A 109 6.44 -4.59 -7.99
N ARG A 110 6.97 -4.36 -9.19
CA ARG A 110 7.73 -3.17 -9.51
C ARG A 110 7.25 -2.55 -10.80
N ASP A 111 6.95 -1.25 -10.76
CA ASP A 111 6.39 -0.55 -11.92
C ASP A 111 5.11 -1.23 -12.41
N VAL A 112 4.13 -1.40 -11.52
CA VAL A 112 2.89 -2.13 -11.81
C VAL A 112 1.68 -1.24 -11.64
N GLU A 113 0.73 -1.38 -12.57
CA GLU A 113 -0.59 -0.78 -12.46
C GLU A 113 -1.66 -1.85 -12.29
N LEU A 114 -2.38 -1.82 -11.17
CA LEU A 114 -3.59 -2.61 -10.93
C LEU A 114 -4.80 -1.68 -11.05
N THR A 115 -5.72 -1.96 -11.96
CA THR A 115 -6.93 -1.15 -12.18
C THR A 115 -8.19 -2.00 -12.05
N ASP A 116 -9.18 -1.50 -11.31
CA ASP A 116 -10.51 -2.13 -11.13
C ASP A 116 -10.45 -3.58 -10.63
N ALA A 117 -9.46 -3.89 -9.79
CA ALA A 117 -9.28 -5.21 -9.22
C ALA A 117 -10.36 -5.53 -8.16
N ARG A 118 -10.80 -6.79 -8.11
CA ARG A 118 -11.70 -7.30 -7.06
C ARG A 118 -11.02 -8.46 -6.34
N LEU A 119 -10.31 -8.14 -5.27
CA LEU A 119 -9.44 -9.07 -4.57
C LEU A 119 -9.89 -9.21 -3.12
N GLY A 120 -10.12 -10.45 -2.69
CA GLY A 120 -10.55 -10.77 -1.33
C GLY A 120 -9.56 -11.74 -0.67
N GLY A 121 -9.09 -11.45 0.53
CA GLY A 121 -8.19 -12.35 1.26
C GLY A 121 -6.86 -12.61 0.55
N THR A 122 -6.41 -11.71 -0.33
CA THR A 122 -5.14 -11.86 -1.05
C THR A 122 -3.97 -11.79 -0.08
N GLN A 123 -3.08 -12.77 -0.17
CA GLN A 123 -1.90 -12.85 0.68
C GLN A 123 -0.75 -12.09 0.03
N LEU A 124 -0.26 -11.04 0.67
CA LEU A 124 0.89 -10.22 0.24
C LEU A 124 1.91 -10.08 1.38
N HIS A 125 1.91 -11.01 2.34
CA HIS A 125 2.81 -10.92 3.48
C HIS A 125 4.26 -11.05 3.01
N GLY A 126 5.13 -10.18 3.53
CA GLY A 126 6.53 -10.09 3.11
C GLY A 126 6.76 -9.58 1.67
N ALA A 127 5.71 -9.23 0.92
CA ALA A 127 5.85 -8.75 -0.46
C ALA A 127 6.60 -7.42 -0.55
N VAL A 128 7.18 -7.14 -1.72
CA VAL A 128 7.84 -5.87 -2.05
C VAL A 128 7.08 -5.18 -3.17
N LEU A 129 6.52 -4.01 -2.87
CA LEU A 129 5.82 -3.16 -3.83
C LEU A 129 6.63 -1.87 -4.01
N GLU A 130 7.11 -1.62 -5.23
CA GLU A 130 7.89 -0.43 -5.57
C GLU A 130 7.32 0.26 -6.81
N ARG A 131 6.92 1.53 -6.70
CA ARG A 131 6.24 2.26 -7.78
C ARG A 131 5.03 1.47 -8.28
N VAL A 132 4.04 1.31 -7.41
CA VAL A 132 2.81 0.57 -7.71
C VAL A 132 1.62 1.52 -7.62
N ARG A 133 0.73 1.46 -8.60
CA ARG A 133 -0.56 2.14 -8.57
C ARG A 133 -1.66 1.10 -8.51
N ILE A 134 -2.56 1.26 -7.54
CA ILE A 134 -3.78 0.48 -7.42
C ILE A 134 -4.94 1.47 -7.56
N GLY A 135 -5.65 1.41 -8.68
CA GLY A 135 -6.71 2.34 -9.05
C GLY A 135 -8.08 1.66 -9.08
N GLY A 136 -9.06 2.22 -8.38
CA GLY A 136 -10.39 1.65 -8.28
C GLY A 136 -10.42 0.31 -7.53
N GLY A 137 -11.53 -0.40 -7.67
CA GLY A 137 -11.65 -1.76 -7.16
C GLY A 137 -12.00 -1.89 -5.68
N LYS A 138 -12.23 -3.15 -5.28
CA LYS A 138 -12.56 -3.55 -3.91
C LYS A 138 -11.55 -4.59 -3.45
N LEU A 139 -10.88 -4.27 -2.35
CA LEU A 139 -9.73 -5.00 -1.84
C LEU A 139 -10.00 -5.36 -0.38
N ASP A 140 -10.64 -6.50 -0.17
CA ASP A 140 -11.08 -6.94 1.16
C ASP A 140 -10.03 -7.87 1.76
N TYR A 141 -9.71 -7.70 3.04
CA TYR A 141 -8.82 -8.58 3.82
C TYR A 141 -7.42 -8.77 3.18
N LEU A 142 -6.85 -7.70 2.62
CA LEU A 142 -5.49 -7.75 2.09
C LEU A 142 -4.48 -7.98 3.22
N ASN A 143 -3.76 -9.09 3.17
CA ASN A 143 -2.71 -9.37 4.13
C ASN A 143 -1.38 -8.79 3.63
N LEU A 144 -1.01 -7.59 4.09
CA LEU A 144 0.24 -6.89 3.77
C LEU A 144 1.22 -6.94 4.96
N ARG A 145 1.07 -7.92 5.85
CA ARG A 145 1.93 -8.08 7.03
C ARG A 145 3.39 -8.15 6.60
N THR A 146 4.25 -7.43 7.32
CA THR A 146 5.71 -7.36 7.08
C THR A 146 6.15 -6.93 5.67
N ALA A 147 5.22 -6.53 4.80
CA ALA A 147 5.51 -6.10 3.44
C ALA A 147 6.30 -4.79 3.42
N ARG A 148 6.95 -4.52 2.28
CA ARG A 148 7.67 -3.27 2.02
C ARG A 148 6.99 -2.55 0.87
N LEU A 149 6.36 -1.43 1.18
CA LEU A 149 5.71 -0.57 0.21
C LEU A 149 6.54 0.71 0.08
N ARG A 150 7.00 0.99 -1.14
CA ARG A 150 7.74 2.20 -1.48
C ARG A 150 7.13 2.82 -2.73
N ASP A 151 6.75 4.10 -2.65
CA ASP A 151 6.15 4.79 -3.79
C ASP A 151 4.87 4.09 -4.27
N VAL A 152 3.91 3.88 -3.37
CA VAL A 152 2.64 3.19 -3.68
C VAL A 152 1.47 4.16 -3.62
N VAL A 153 0.59 4.12 -4.62
CA VAL A 153 -0.62 4.94 -4.67
C VAL A 153 -1.84 4.05 -4.73
N PHE A 154 -2.70 4.14 -3.73
CA PHE A 154 -4.09 3.67 -3.80
C PHE A 154 -4.96 4.86 -4.23
N GLU A 155 -5.75 4.71 -5.29
CA GLU A 155 -6.59 5.77 -5.83
C GLU A 155 -8.00 5.25 -6.12
N GLY A 156 -9.04 5.80 -5.49
CA GLY A 156 -10.42 5.37 -5.73
C GLY A 156 -10.77 3.96 -5.22
N CYS A 157 -9.93 3.38 -4.36
CA CYS A 157 -10.11 2.01 -3.85
C CYS A 157 -11.02 1.96 -2.63
N VAL A 158 -11.78 0.87 -2.50
CA VAL A 158 -12.40 0.46 -1.23
C VAL A 158 -11.55 -0.63 -0.60
N LEU A 159 -10.94 -0.35 0.55
CA LEU A 159 -10.17 -1.34 1.32
C LEU A 159 -10.88 -1.63 2.65
N ILE A 160 -11.23 -2.89 2.85
CA ILE A 160 -11.86 -3.38 4.08
C ILE A 160 -10.89 -4.31 4.78
N GLU A 161 -10.55 -4.00 6.02
CA GLU A 161 -9.60 -4.72 6.88
C GLU A 161 -8.24 -5.01 6.20
N PRO A 162 -7.58 -4.02 5.56
CA PRO A 162 -6.21 -4.22 5.10
C PRO A 162 -5.26 -4.30 6.31
N ASP A 163 -4.38 -5.30 6.28
CA ASP A 163 -3.48 -5.62 7.38
C ASP A 163 -2.04 -5.24 7.06
N PHE A 164 -1.57 -4.11 7.60
CA PHE A 164 -0.20 -3.63 7.46
C PHE A 164 0.66 -3.96 8.69
N ALA A 165 0.29 -4.96 9.52
CA ALA A 165 1.04 -5.21 10.74
C ALA A 165 2.53 -5.54 10.45
N GLY A 166 3.44 -4.80 11.09
CA GLY A 166 4.89 -4.92 10.87
C GLY A 166 5.39 -4.44 9.50
N ALA A 167 4.53 -3.90 8.64
CA ALA A 167 4.91 -3.43 7.31
C ALA A 167 5.74 -2.14 7.37
N ARG A 168 6.49 -1.86 6.29
CA ARG A 168 7.19 -0.59 6.07
C ARG A 168 6.52 0.14 4.91
N LEU A 169 5.99 1.33 5.17
CA LEU A 169 5.34 2.18 4.18
C LEU A 169 6.16 3.46 4.02
N GLU A 170 6.72 3.66 2.83
CA GLU A 170 7.52 4.83 2.46
C GLU A 170 6.92 5.52 1.24
N ARG A 171 6.49 6.78 1.37
CA ARG A 171 5.79 7.52 0.29
C ARG A 171 4.59 6.74 -0.23
N VAL A 172 3.60 6.53 0.64
CA VAL A 172 2.35 5.84 0.31
C VAL A 172 1.20 6.84 0.34
N GLU A 173 0.39 6.88 -0.70
CA GLU A 173 -0.76 7.80 -0.82
C GLU A 173 -2.07 7.03 -0.91
N PHE A 174 -3.08 7.48 -0.18
CA PHE A 174 -4.47 7.04 -0.30
C PHE A 174 -5.31 8.23 -0.81
N VAL A 175 -5.71 8.18 -2.07
CA VAL A 175 -6.43 9.25 -2.78
C VAL A 175 -7.85 8.78 -3.06
N ASP A 176 -8.85 9.49 -2.54
CA ASP A 176 -10.27 9.17 -2.71
C ASP A 176 -10.60 7.71 -2.37
N CYS A 177 -10.01 7.19 -1.28
CA CYS A 177 -10.18 5.81 -0.84
C CYS A 177 -11.13 5.70 0.34
N ALA A 178 -11.79 4.56 0.50
CA ALA A 178 -12.42 4.17 1.76
C ALA A 178 -11.50 3.18 2.49
N LEU A 179 -11.11 3.49 3.73
CA LEU A 179 -10.30 2.62 4.58
C LEU A 179 -11.08 2.25 5.84
N THR A 180 -11.57 1.02 5.89
CA THR A 180 -12.30 0.49 7.03
C THR A 180 -11.48 -0.58 7.73
N GLY A 181 -11.32 -0.51 9.05
CA GLY A 181 -10.65 -1.54 9.84
C GLY A 181 -9.15 -1.74 9.56
N VAL A 182 -8.41 -0.69 9.19
CA VAL A 182 -6.97 -0.83 8.89
C VAL A 182 -6.15 -1.19 10.13
N GLU A 183 -5.22 -2.12 9.99
CA GLU A 183 -4.30 -2.55 11.05
C GLU A 183 -2.88 -2.03 10.78
N PHE A 184 -2.33 -1.24 11.71
CA PHE A 184 -0.98 -0.67 11.64
C PHE A 184 -0.03 -1.18 12.72
N THR A 185 -0.39 -2.19 13.52
CA THR A 185 0.39 -2.64 14.67
C THR A 185 1.82 -3.00 14.25
N GLY A 186 2.80 -2.32 14.84
CA GLY A 186 4.22 -2.50 14.51
C GLY A 186 4.66 -1.97 13.14
N ALA A 187 3.77 -1.34 12.37
CA ALA A 187 4.12 -0.72 11.11
C ALA A 187 5.06 0.49 11.30
N ALA A 188 5.89 0.74 10.30
CA ALA A 188 6.71 1.94 10.20
C ALA A 188 6.22 2.78 9.02
N LEU A 189 5.80 4.01 9.30
CA LEU A 189 5.28 4.94 8.29
C LEU A 189 6.29 6.06 8.06
N THR A 190 6.56 6.39 6.81
CA THR A 190 7.40 7.52 6.42
C THR A 190 6.81 8.17 5.18
N ASP A 191 6.42 9.43 5.28
CA ASP A 191 5.74 10.15 4.19
C ASP A 191 4.44 9.44 3.73
N VAL A 192 3.57 9.05 4.66
CA VAL A 192 2.28 8.40 4.33
C VAL A 192 1.15 9.43 4.33
N ASP A 193 0.44 9.58 3.22
CA ASP A 193 -0.69 10.51 3.10
C ASP A 193 -2.02 9.76 3.22
N LEU A 194 -2.71 9.96 4.33
CA LEU A 194 -4.03 9.39 4.61
C LEU A 194 -5.16 10.39 4.38
N ARG A 195 -4.87 11.66 4.02
CA ARG A 195 -5.87 12.72 3.97
C ARG A 195 -7.02 12.45 2.98
N GLY A 196 -6.74 11.70 1.91
CA GLY A 196 -7.73 11.30 0.91
C GLY A 196 -8.53 10.04 1.28
N ALA A 197 -8.32 9.45 2.45
CA ALA A 197 -9.08 8.31 2.93
C ALA A 197 -10.34 8.75 3.73
N ALA A 198 -11.52 8.40 3.25
CA ALA A 198 -12.80 8.64 3.91
C ALA A 198 -13.81 7.50 3.61
N PRO A 199 -14.29 6.76 4.63
CA PRO A 199 -13.87 6.83 6.04
C PRO A 199 -12.41 6.38 6.25
N LEU A 200 -11.85 6.73 7.41
CA LEU A 200 -10.57 6.22 7.92
C LEU A 200 -10.81 5.59 9.30
N GLU A 201 -11.00 4.28 9.34
CA GLU A 201 -11.20 3.52 10.58
C GLU A 201 -9.98 2.65 10.84
N ILE A 202 -9.29 2.93 11.94
CA ILE A 202 -8.09 2.19 12.35
C ILE A 202 -8.49 1.18 13.41
N ALA A 203 -8.38 -0.12 13.09
CA ALA A 203 -8.66 -1.21 14.01
C ALA A 203 -7.53 -1.37 15.06
N GLY A 204 -6.28 -1.13 14.65
CA GLY A 204 -5.12 -1.32 15.52
C GLY A 204 -3.90 -0.50 15.09
N GLY A 205 -2.96 -0.32 16.02
CA GLY A 205 -1.71 0.39 15.73
C GLY A 205 -1.82 1.91 15.56
N VAL A 206 -2.85 2.57 16.12
CA VAL A 206 -2.99 4.05 16.04
C VAL A 206 -1.76 4.80 16.57
N GLU A 207 -1.00 4.21 17.49
CA GLU A 207 0.24 4.80 18.00
C GLU A 207 1.41 4.77 17.00
N ARG A 208 1.21 4.13 15.83
CA ARG A 208 2.17 4.06 14.72
C ARG A 208 1.95 5.13 13.64
N LEU A 209 1.00 6.03 13.83
CA LEU A 209 0.72 7.12 12.88
C LEU A 209 1.85 8.17 12.78
N ALA A 210 2.93 8.04 13.54
CA ALA A 210 4.12 8.85 13.35
C ALA A 210 4.66 8.66 11.91
N GLY A 211 4.77 9.76 11.16
CA GLY A 211 5.18 9.75 9.75
C GLY A 211 4.02 9.72 8.75
N ALA A 212 2.78 9.59 9.23
CA ALA A 212 1.58 9.80 8.43
C ALA A 212 1.05 11.24 8.56
N VAL A 213 0.29 11.67 7.55
CA VAL A 213 -0.47 12.93 7.57
C VAL A 213 -1.95 12.63 7.39
N ILE A 214 -2.74 13.19 8.31
CA ILE A 214 -4.20 13.11 8.36
C ILE A 214 -4.80 14.51 8.28
N SER A 215 -6.08 14.60 7.92
CA SER A 215 -6.84 15.85 7.91
C SER A 215 -7.32 16.23 9.32
N THR A 216 -7.77 17.47 9.50
CA THR A 216 -8.38 17.90 10.76
C THR A 216 -9.64 17.10 11.10
N GLY A 217 -10.45 16.75 10.10
CA GLY A 217 -11.64 15.92 10.29
C GLY A 217 -11.26 14.54 10.84
N GLN A 218 -10.29 13.89 10.20
CA GLN A 218 -9.77 12.60 10.66
C GLN A 218 -9.19 12.66 12.08
N LEU A 219 -8.53 13.77 12.45
CA LEU A 219 -8.04 13.94 13.82
C LEU A 219 -9.20 13.96 14.83
N LEU A 220 -10.32 14.61 14.51
CA LEU A 220 -11.50 14.63 15.37
C LEU A 220 -12.12 13.22 15.47
N ASP A 221 -12.24 12.51 14.35
CA ASP A 221 -12.78 11.16 14.29
C ASP A 221 -11.91 10.16 15.09
N LEU A 222 -10.58 10.32 15.03
CA LEU A 222 -9.61 9.47 15.74
C LEU A 222 -9.37 9.91 17.19
N ALA A 223 -9.84 11.09 17.61
CA ALA A 223 -9.57 11.65 18.94
C ALA A 223 -9.95 10.69 20.10
N PRO A 224 -11.11 10.00 20.08
CA PRO A 224 -11.46 9.06 21.14
C PRO A 224 -10.47 7.89 21.25
N VAL A 225 -10.05 7.33 20.12
CA VAL A 225 -9.12 6.20 20.08
C VAL A 225 -7.72 6.62 20.52
N LEU A 226 -7.26 7.81 20.08
CA LEU A 226 -5.99 8.39 20.53
C LEU A 226 -6.00 8.68 22.03
N ALA A 227 -7.07 9.28 22.56
CA ALA A 227 -7.22 9.55 23.98
C ALA A 227 -7.16 8.26 24.81
N ALA A 228 -7.91 7.23 24.40
CA ALA A 228 -7.90 5.92 25.05
C ALA A 228 -6.49 5.30 25.08
N ARG A 229 -5.73 5.40 23.98
CA ARG A 229 -4.35 4.88 23.93
C ARG A 229 -3.35 5.67 24.76
N LEU A 230 -3.61 6.94 25.01
CA LEU A 230 -2.85 7.78 25.93
C LEU A 230 -3.29 7.64 27.38
N GLY A 231 -4.34 6.84 27.67
CA GLY A 231 -4.92 6.71 29.01
C GLY A 231 -5.74 7.94 29.45
N ILE A 232 -6.14 8.79 28.51
CA ILE A 232 -6.96 9.97 28.75
C ILE A 232 -8.42 9.55 28.80
N ARG A 233 -9.11 9.87 29.90
CA ARG A 233 -10.56 9.72 30.02
C ARG A 233 -11.25 10.95 29.44
N VAL A 234 -12.11 10.75 28.44
CA VAL A 234 -12.93 11.81 27.84
C VAL A 234 -14.33 11.74 28.46
N GLU A 235 -14.81 12.85 29.01
CA GLU A 235 -16.19 13.02 29.48
C GLU A 235 -16.96 13.87 28.45
N GLY A 236 -18.21 13.49 28.18
CA GLY A 236 -19.11 14.17 27.24
C GLY A 236 -20.01 15.19 27.91
#